data_AF-A0A9P9JSU5-F1
#
_entry.id   AF-A0A9P9JSU5-F1
#
_cell.length_a   1.000
_cell.length_b   1.000
_cell.length_c   1.000
_cell.angle_alpha   90.00
_cell.angle_beta   90.00
_cell.angle_gamma   90.00
#
_symmetry.space_group_name_H-M   'P 1'
#
loop_
_entity.id
_entity.type
_entity.pdbx_description
1 polymer ?
#
loop_
_entity_poly.entity_id
_entity_poly.type
_entity_poly.pdbx_seq_one_letter_code
_entity_poly.pdbx_strand_id
1 'polypeptide(L)'
;MAISIDGQITIPSVVGPMAASVSGLGLVTKALLKEEPWLYDPNVLELPWRASQYDAMAKIIADANVGHGRLAFGIIEHDGVVAPHPPVKRALRIVVNTLEKLGHQIIRWTPPSHELGVRLALTAWIYDGGVDVHHHMGLAHEPIPDVLARTYGTKPLLQFNTSEIHRNNVLLREWRKAYLDYWNSTSNLTGTGRPVDAVICPVAPFCAVRPTKYHYYGYSVWPNATDYTAGSFPVTLANKRVDTKDESYQPINDIDRKVYDDYDAEIYDKSPAGLQLVARRFEEEKMLALLEYVGELFKA
;
A
#
# COMPACT_ATOMS: atom_id res chain seq x y z
N MET A 1 -11.70 1.83 -18.69
CA MET A 1 -11.04 2.81 -17.82
C MET A 1 -9.73 3.07 -18.52
N ALA A 2 -9.43 4.32 -18.88
CA ALA A 2 -8.10 4.63 -19.37
C ALA A 2 -7.11 4.31 -18.24
N ILE A 3 -6.18 3.41 -18.52
CA ILE A 3 -5.03 3.10 -17.66
C ILE A 3 -3.90 4.08 -18.00
N SER A 4 -2.98 4.30 -17.07
CA SER A 4 -1.89 5.27 -17.25
C SER A 4 -0.94 4.94 -18.41
N ILE A 5 -0.86 3.67 -18.82
CA ILE A 5 -0.11 3.19 -19.98
C ILE A 5 -1.07 2.34 -20.81
N ASP A 6 -1.49 2.82 -21.98
CA ASP A 6 -2.51 2.13 -22.77
C ASP A 6 -2.09 0.69 -23.14
N GLY A 7 -3.04 -0.25 -23.09
CA GLY A 7 -2.79 -1.67 -23.30
C GLY A 7 -2.11 -2.44 -22.16
N GLN A 8 -1.64 -1.80 -21.08
CA GLN A 8 -1.07 -2.50 -19.91
C GLN A 8 -2.15 -3.16 -19.04
N ILE A 9 -2.27 -4.48 -19.11
CA ILE A 9 -3.30 -5.24 -18.36
C ILE A 9 -2.75 -6.09 -17.21
N THR A 10 -1.43 -6.12 -17.01
CA THR A 10 -0.79 -7.04 -16.03
C THR A 10 -0.98 -6.56 -14.59
N ILE A 11 -0.83 -5.25 -14.38
CA ILE A 11 -1.09 -4.56 -13.12
C ILE A 11 -1.71 -3.21 -13.51
N PRO A 12 -3.04 -3.17 -13.73
CA PRO A 12 -3.70 -1.98 -14.22
C PRO A 12 -3.68 -0.87 -13.17
N SER A 13 -3.80 0.38 -13.63
CA SER A 13 -4.05 1.51 -12.74
C SER A 13 -5.45 1.40 -12.13
N VAL A 14 -5.58 1.86 -10.89
CA VAL A 14 -6.86 1.93 -10.18
C VAL A 14 -7.15 3.36 -9.74
N VAL A 15 -8.42 3.72 -9.70
CA VAL A 15 -8.90 5.01 -9.17
C VAL A 15 -9.57 4.76 -7.83
N GLY A 16 -9.15 5.50 -6.80
CA GLY A 16 -9.73 5.44 -5.45
C GLY A 16 -10.08 6.84 -4.93
N PRO A 17 -11.10 6.96 -4.06
CA PRO A 17 -11.46 8.25 -3.47
C PRO A 17 -10.43 8.70 -2.44
N MET A 18 -10.29 10.02 -2.30
CA MET A 18 -9.62 10.68 -1.18
C MET A 18 -10.64 11.55 -0.45
N ALA A 19 -10.70 11.46 0.87
CA ALA A 19 -11.64 12.22 1.68
C ALA A 19 -11.05 12.56 3.06
N ALA A 20 -11.60 13.59 3.71
CA ALA A 20 -11.23 13.98 5.07
C ALA A 20 -11.77 13.02 6.15
N SER A 21 -12.68 12.12 5.78
CA SER A 21 -13.23 11.08 6.66
C SER A 21 -13.42 9.78 5.91
N VAL A 22 -13.34 8.65 6.62
CA VAL A 22 -13.59 7.33 6.04
C VAL A 22 -15.05 7.21 5.58
N SER A 23 -15.99 7.82 6.29
CA SER A 23 -17.39 7.92 5.85
C SER A 23 -17.55 8.62 4.50
N GLY A 24 -16.68 9.60 4.18
CA GLY A 24 -16.62 10.25 2.88
C GLY A 24 -16.14 9.29 1.78
N LEU A 25 -15.14 8.44 2.08
CA LEU A 25 -14.71 7.37 1.17
C LEU A 25 -15.89 6.44 0.86
N GLY A 26 -16.58 5.97 1.91
CA GLY A 26 -17.74 5.10 1.78
C GLY A 26 -18.90 5.71 0.99
N LEU A 27 -19.17 7.01 1.18
CA LEU A 27 -20.20 7.73 0.42
C LEU A 27 -19.87 7.76 -1.08
N VAL A 28 -18.65 8.16 -1.44
CA VAL A 28 -18.23 8.24 -2.84
C VAL A 28 -18.23 6.86 -3.51
N THR A 29 -17.68 5.84 -2.84
CA THR A 29 -17.68 4.47 -3.35
C THR A 29 -19.10 3.95 -3.60
N LYS A 30 -20.02 4.14 -2.64
CA LYS A 30 -21.44 3.74 -2.80
C LYS A 30 -22.12 4.49 -3.94
N ALA A 31 -21.88 5.79 -4.08
CA ALA A 31 -22.44 6.60 -5.15
C ALA A 31 -21.97 6.10 -6.52
N LEU A 32 -20.66 5.85 -6.68
CA LEU A 32 -20.10 5.35 -7.94
C LEU A 32 -20.64 3.97 -8.31
N LEU A 33 -20.70 3.02 -7.36
CA LEU A 33 -21.20 1.68 -7.63
C LEU A 33 -22.71 1.64 -7.94
N LYS A 34 -23.47 2.64 -7.46
CA LYS A 34 -24.90 2.78 -7.76
C LYS A 34 -25.17 3.16 -9.22
N GLU A 35 -24.22 3.81 -9.87
CA GLU A 35 -24.31 4.16 -11.30
C GLU A 35 -23.96 2.98 -12.22
N GLU A 36 -23.74 1.78 -11.69
CA GLU A 36 -23.46 0.56 -12.45
C GLU A 36 -22.33 0.75 -13.51
N PRO A 37 -21.13 1.22 -13.10
CA PRO A 37 -20.07 1.63 -14.03
C PRO A 37 -19.61 0.53 -14.99
N TRP A 38 -19.80 -0.75 -14.62
CA TRP A 38 -19.55 -1.91 -15.47
C TRP A 38 -20.39 -1.94 -16.76
N LEU A 39 -21.51 -1.20 -16.83
CA LEU A 39 -22.31 -1.04 -18.05
C LEU A 39 -21.70 -0.03 -19.04
N TYR A 40 -20.78 0.83 -18.58
CA TYR A 40 -20.13 1.87 -19.39
C TYR A 40 -18.67 1.54 -19.71
N ASP A 41 -18.08 0.62 -18.94
CA ASP A 41 -16.65 0.33 -18.99
C ASP A 41 -16.38 -1.17 -18.82
N PRO A 42 -15.91 -1.88 -19.87
CA PRO A 42 -15.72 -3.33 -19.82
C PRO A 42 -14.59 -3.78 -18.88
N ASN A 43 -13.75 -2.86 -18.40
CA ASN A 43 -12.69 -3.17 -17.44
C ASN A 43 -13.17 -3.10 -15.98
N VAL A 44 -14.37 -2.56 -15.74
CA VAL A 44 -14.95 -2.48 -14.40
C VAL A 44 -15.68 -3.78 -14.08
N LEU A 45 -15.34 -4.39 -12.96
CA LEU A 45 -16.00 -5.60 -12.50
C LEU A 45 -17.43 -5.28 -12.05
N GLU A 46 -18.37 -6.15 -12.40
CA GLU A 46 -19.75 -6.11 -11.94
C GLU A 46 -19.82 -6.53 -10.45
N LEU A 47 -19.42 -5.60 -9.59
CA LEU A 47 -19.39 -5.76 -8.14
C LEU A 47 -20.17 -4.60 -7.51
N PRO A 48 -21.47 -4.77 -7.24
CA PRO A 48 -22.24 -3.76 -6.50
C PRO A 48 -21.77 -3.67 -5.04
N TRP A 49 -22.18 -2.61 -4.34
CA TRP A 49 -21.89 -2.46 -2.91
C TRP A 49 -22.45 -3.64 -2.08
N ARG A 50 -21.57 -4.39 -1.41
CA ARG A 50 -21.95 -5.53 -0.57
C ARG A 50 -22.02 -5.12 0.89
N ALA A 51 -23.16 -4.54 1.28
CA ALA A 51 -23.43 -4.13 2.66
C ALA A 51 -23.16 -5.25 3.69
N SER A 52 -23.47 -6.50 3.33
CA SER A 52 -23.23 -7.66 4.19
C SER A 52 -21.76 -7.85 4.59
N GLN A 53 -20.79 -7.48 3.75
CA GLN A 53 -19.37 -7.56 4.10
C GLN A 53 -18.96 -6.48 5.10
N TYR A 54 -19.46 -5.25 4.91
CA TYR A 54 -19.28 -4.16 5.84
C TYR A 54 -19.87 -4.52 7.21
N ASP A 55 -21.14 -4.91 7.24
CA ASP A 55 -21.89 -5.20 8.45
C ASP A 55 -21.28 -6.38 9.23
N ALA A 56 -20.78 -7.40 8.53
CA ALA A 56 -20.09 -8.52 9.15
C ALA A 56 -18.81 -8.08 9.88
N MET A 57 -18.02 -7.19 9.27
CA MET A 57 -16.81 -6.68 9.92
C MET A 57 -17.14 -5.71 11.06
N ALA A 58 -18.11 -4.81 10.87
CA ALA A 58 -18.58 -3.92 11.92
C ALA A 58 -19.09 -4.68 13.15
N LYS A 59 -19.76 -5.82 12.96
CA LYS A 59 -20.16 -6.71 14.05
C LYS A 59 -18.96 -7.30 14.79
N ILE A 60 -17.95 -7.81 14.08
CA ILE A 60 -16.73 -8.35 14.71
C ILE A 60 -16.02 -7.26 15.54
N ILE A 61 -15.95 -6.04 15.03
CA ILE A 61 -15.41 -4.88 15.74
C ILE A 61 -16.22 -4.59 17.02
N ALA A 62 -17.55 -4.56 16.91
CA ALA A 62 -18.43 -4.31 18.04
C ALA A 62 -18.28 -5.38 19.14
N ASP A 63 -18.23 -6.66 18.76
CA ASP A 63 -18.02 -7.78 19.67
C ASP A 63 -16.65 -7.68 20.36
N ALA A 64 -15.59 -7.32 19.62
CA ALA A 64 -14.26 -7.12 20.18
C ALA A 64 -14.22 -5.96 21.20
N ASN A 65 -14.92 -4.85 20.94
CA ASN A 65 -14.94 -3.68 21.84
C ASN A 65 -15.59 -3.96 23.20
N VAL A 66 -16.48 -4.95 23.28
CA VAL A 66 -17.11 -5.39 24.54
C VAL A 66 -16.42 -6.61 25.16
N GLY A 67 -15.24 -6.98 24.67
CA GLY A 67 -14.45 -8.10 25.18
C GLY A 67 -14.90 -9.48 24.71
N HIS A 68 -15.83 -9.56 23.75
CA HIS A 68 -16.34 -10.80 23.18
C HIS A 68 -15.62 -11.16 21.87
N GLY A 69 -14.30 -11.31 21.94
CA GLY A 69 -13.45 -11.65 20.80
C GLY A 69 -12.34 -10.63 20.58
N ARG A 70 -11.68 -10.72 19.43
CA ARG A 70 -10.60 -9.82 19.03
C ARG A 70 -10.39 -9.84 17.52
N LEU A 71 -9.81 -8.76 17.02
CA LEU A 71 -9.24 -8.68 15.68
C LEU A 71 -7.78 -9.16 15.70
N ALA A 72 -7.27 -9.56 14.55
CA ALA A 72 -5.87 -9.90 14.35
C ALA A 72 -5.25 -9.07 13.23
N PHE A 73 -4.14 -8.38 13.52
CA PHE A 73 -3.44 -7.52 12.58
C PHE A 73 -2.03 -8.03 12.29
N GLY A 74 -1.69 -8.12 11.01
CA GLY A 74 -0.32 -8.36 10.56
C GLY A 74 0.46 -7.05 10.54
N ILE A 75 1.70 -7.03 11.04
CA ILE A 75 2.53 -5.83 11.08
C ILE A 75 3.77 -6.00 10.22
N ILE A 76 3.97 -5.07 9.28
CA ILE A 76 5.22 -4.92 8.53
C ILE A 76 5.95 -3.67 9.03
N GLU A 77 6.97 -3.89 9.86
CA GLU A 77 7.85 -2.79 10.31
C GLU A 77 8.94 -2.47 9.29
N HIS A 78 9.41 -3.50 8.59
CA HIS A 78 10.45 -3.45 7.59
C HIS A 78 10.08 -4.45 6.49
N ASP A 79 10.06 -4.02 5.24
CA ASP A 79 9.65 -4.88 4.10
C ASP A 79 10.76 -5.78 3.56
N GLY A 80 11.96 -5.63 4.12
CA GLY A 80 13.16 -6.37 3.74
C GLY A 80 14.07 -5.60 2.78
N VAL A 81 13.70 -4.38 2.39
CA VAL A 81 14.46 -3.56 1.46
C VAL A 81 14.83 -2.21 2.06
N VAL A 82 13.90 -1.49 2.68
CA VAL A 82 14.14 -0.13 3.19
C VAL A 82 13.51 0.07 4.56
N ALA A 83 14.25 0.64 5.51
CA ALA A 83 13.69 1.02 6.78
C ALA A 83 12.92 2.35 6.70
N PRO A 84 11.77 2.46 7.39
CA PRO A 84 11.09 3.75 7.51
C PRO A 84 11.89 4.74 8.37
N HIS A 85 11.70 6.03 8.09
CA HIS A 85 12.18 7.15 8.88
C HIS A 85 11.59 7.10 10.30
N PRO A 86 12.29 7.70 11.28
CA PRO A 86 11.85 7.73 12.68
C PRO A 86 10.37 8.08 12.93
N PRO A 87 9.77 9.13 12.32
CA PRO A 87 8.35 9.44 12.58
C PRO A 87 7.39 8.36 12.09
N VAL A 88 7.71 7.66 10.99
CA VAL A 88 6.89 6.56 10.46
C VAL A 88 7.03 5.32 11.34
N LYS A 89 8.25 5.00 11.80
CA LYS A 89 8.49 3.95 12.82
C LYS A 89 7.72 4.24 14.11
N ARG A 90 7.71 5.49 14.56
CA ARG A 90 6.96 5.91 15.76
C ARG A 90 5.45 5.79 15.53
N ALA A 91 4.94 6.19 14.37
CA ALA A 91 3.53 5.98 14.01
C ALA A 91 3.15 4.50 14.12
N LEU A 92 3.96 3.60 13.56
CA LEU A 92 3.73 2.16 13.66
C LEU A 92 3.69 1.66 15.11
N ARG A 93 4.65 2.09 15.94
CA ARG A 93 4.69 1.75 17.37
C ARG A 93 3.47 2.27 18.13
N ILE A 94 3.00 3.48 17.82
CA ILE A 94 1.77 4.04 18.41
C ILE A 94 0.58 3.13 18.07
N VAL A 95 0.43 2.75 16.80
CA VAL A 95 -0.67 1.89 16.37
C VAL A 95 -0.61 0.51 17.02
N VAL A 96 0.55 -0.16 16.98
CA VAL A 96 0.75 -1.47 17.61
C VAL A 96 0.40 -1.42 19.11
N ASN A 97 1.00 -0.50 19.85
CA ASN A 97 0.77 -0.37 21.30
C ASN A 97 -0.71 -0.10 21.63
N THR A 98 -1.40 0.71 20.82
CA THR A 98 -2.83 0.99 21.02
C THR A 98 -3.67 -0.25 20.77
N LEU A 99 -3.44 -0.96 19.66
CA LEU A 99 -4.21 -2.17 19.32
C LEU A 99 -3.98 -3.30 20.33
N GLU A 100 -2.76 -3.47 20.84
CA GLU A 100 -2.46 -4.44 21.91
C GLU A 100 -3.21 -4.10 23.21
N LYS A 101 -3.23 -2.82 23.60
CA LYS A 101 -3.98 -2.35 24.79
C LYS A 101 -5.48 -2.57 24.65
N LEU A 102 -6.01 -2.55 23.43
CA LEU A 102 -7.40 -2.87 23.12
C LEU A 102 -7.66 -4.39 23.05
N GLY A 103 -6.65 -5.23 23.31
CA GLY A 103 -6.78 -6.69 23.37
C GLY A 103 -6.74 -7.38 22.01
N HIS A 104 -6.32 -6.68 20.95
CA HIS A 104 -6.17 -7.28 19.64
C HIS A 104 -4.90 -8.10 19.52
N GLN A 105 -4.94 -9.09 18.62
CA GLN A 105 -3.78 -9.92 18.32
C GLN A 105 -2.89 -9.22 17.32
N ILE A 106 -1.63 -9.03 17.67
CA ILE A 106 -0.59 -8.53 16.77
C ILE A 106 0.25 -9.71 16.28
N ILE A 107 0.47 -9.77 14.97
CA ILE A 107 1.25 -10.82 14.32
C ILE A 107 2.34 -10.16 13.50
N ARG A 108 3.60 -10.57 13.72
CA ARG A 108 4.69 -10.19 12.83
C ARG A 108 4.41 -10.74 11.43
N TRP A 109 4.36 -9.86 10.43
CA TRP A 109 4.10 -10.24 9.05
C TRP A 109 5.39 -10.64 8.36
N THR A 110 5.49 -11.90 7.92
CA THR A 110 6.66 -12.51 7.25
C THR A 110 6.23 -13.22 5.96
N PRO A 111 5.74 -12.47 4.96
CA PRO A 111 5.22 -13.03 3.73
C PRO A 111 6.34 -13.47 2.77
N PRO A 112 6.02 -14.04 1.59
CA PRO A 112 6.96 -14.10 0.48
C PRO A 112 7.59 -12.73 0.18
N SER A 113 8.82 -12.73 -0.33
CA SER A 113 9.64 -11.52 -0.51
C SER A 113 8.88 -10.38 -1.20
N HIS A 114 8.81 -9.23 -0.53
CA HIS A 114 8.28 -7.99 -1.10
C HIS A 114 9.18 -7.44 -2.19
N GLU A 115 10.51 -7.54 -2.04
CA GLU A 115 11.47 -7.16 -3.08
C GLU A 115 11.16 -7.86 -4.41
N LEU A 116 10.87 -9.17 -4.36
CA LEU A 116 10.48 -9.93 -5.54
C LEU A 116 9.19 -9.39 -6.15
N GLY A 117 8.13 -9.20 -5.35
CA GLY A 117 6.86 -8.66 -5.84
C GLY A 117 6.98 -7.28 -6.45
N VAL A 118 7.74 -6.39 -5.80
CA VAL A 118 8.03 -5.03 -6.28
C VAL A 118 8.78 -5.08 -7.61
N ARG A 119 9.80 -5.93 -7.73
CA ARG A 119 10.55 -6.09 -8.98
C ARG A 119 9.66 -6.60 -10.12
N LEU A 120 8.81 -7.59 -9.86
CA LEU A 120 7.88 -8.13 -10.86
C LEU A 120 6.87 -7.06 -11.32
N ALA A 121 6.40 -6.23 -10.38
CA ALA A 121 5.48 -5.14 -10.67
C ALA A 121 6.11 -4.01 -11.47
N LEU A 122 7.29 -3.53 -11.05
CA LEU A 122 8.05 -2.53 -11.79
C LEU A 122 8.38 -3.01 -13.21
N THR A 123 8.76 -4.29 -13.37
CA THR A 123 8.97 -4.92 -14.69
C THR A 123 7.71 -4.83 -15.56
N ALA A 124 6.54 -5.11 -14.98
CA ALA A 124 5.28 -5.04 -15.72
C ALA A 124 4.90 -3.62 -16.18
N TRP A 125 5.33 -2.58 -15.45
CA TRP A 125 5.07 -1.19 -15.81
C TRP A 125 6.04 -0.59 -16.83
N ILE A 126 7.05 -1.35 -17.26
CA ILE A 126 8.04 -0.91 -18.26
C ILE A 126 8.13 -1.85 -19.47
N TYR A 127 7.11 -2.69 -19.70
CA TYR A 127 7.10 -3.61 -20.84
C TYR A 127 7.23 -2.89 -22.19
N ASP A 128 6.70 -1.68 -22.31
CA ASP A 128 6.79 -0.82 -23.48
C ASP A 128 8.14 -0.09 -23.58
N GLY A 129 9.10 -0.35 -22.68
CA GLY A 129 10.37 0.35 -22.62
C GLY A 129 10.25 1.86 -22.36
N GLY A 130 9.09 2.35 -21.89
CA GLY A 130 8.81 3.77 -21.71
C GLY A 130 8.46 4.51 -23.01
N VAL A 131 8.19 3.82 -24.11
CA VAL A 131 7.79 4.44 -25.39
C VAL A 131 6.58 5.36 -25.19
N ASP A 132 5.58 4.93 -24.43
CA ASP A 132 4.36 5.70 -24.18
C ASP A 132 4.65 6.99 -23.40
N VAL A 133 5.44 6.88 -22.32
CA VAL A 133 5.87 8.04 -21.50
C VAL A 133 6.65 9.04 -22.34
N HIS A 134 7.64 8.57 -23.13
CA HIS A 134 8.44 9.46 -23.98
C HIS A 134 7.63 10.10 -25.10
N HIS A 135 6.65 9.40 -25.67
CA HIS A 135 5.74 9.97 -26.65
C HIS A 135 4.96 11.15 -26.07
N HIS A 136 4.29 10.95 -24.93
CA HIS A 136 3.47 11.98 -24.29
C HIS A 136 4.29 13.18 -23.81
N MET A 137 5.48 12.95 -23.23
CA MET A 137 6.39 14.04 -22.86
C MET A 137 6.85 14.84 -24.08
N GLY A 138 7.07 14.17 -25.22
CA GLY A 138 7.44 14.81 -26.48
C GLY A 138 6.39 15.76 -27.04
N LEU A 139 5.10 15.55 -26.73
CA LEU A 139 4.00 16.45 -27.14
C LEU A 139 4.11 17.85 -26.52
N ALA A 140 4.66 17.93 -25.30
CA ALA A 140 4.88 19.19 -24.61
C ALA A 140 6.17 19.90 -25.05
N HIS A 141 7.03 19.24 -25.83
CA HIS A 141 8.38 19.70 -26.16
C HIS A 141 9.26 20.00 -24.93
N GLU A 142 8.99 19.34 -23.80
CA GLU A 142 9.75 19.49 -22.56
C GLU A 142 10.76 18.36 -22.38
N PRO A 143 11.93 18.62 -21.76
CA PRO A 143 12.84 17.56 -21.38
C PRO A 143 12.20 16.65 -20.33
N ILE A 144 12.48 15.34 -20.40
CA ILE A 144 12.01 14.41 -19.38
C ILE A 144 12.59 14.79 -18.01
N PRO A 145 11.76 15.00 -16.98
CA PRO A 145 12.25 15.29 -15.64
C PRO A 145 13.12 14.17 -15.08
N ASP A 146 14.16 14.51 -14.32
CA ASP A 146 15.08 13.54 -13.69
C ASP A 146 14.35 12.44 -12.91
N VAL A 147 13.22 12.76 -12.29
CA VAL A 147 12.41 11.80 -11.53
C VAL A 147 11.81 10.71 -12.41
N LEU A 148 11.42 11.03 -13.64
CA LEU A 148 10.91 10.06 -14.62
C LEU A 148 12.07 9.35 -15.33
N ALA A 149 13.15 10.08 -15.63
CA ALA A 149 14.34 9.51 -16.28
C ALA A 149 14.98 8.39 -15.45
N ARG A 150 14.84 8.40 -14.12
CA ARG A 150 15.27 7.30 -13.23
C ARG A 150 14.58 5.96 -13.53
N THR A 151 13.34 6.00 -14.01
CA THR A 151 12.54 4.80 -14.29
C THR A 151 12.51 4.49 -15.79
N TYR A 152 12.31 5.51 -16.63
CA TYR A 152 12.06 5.35 -18.07
C TYR A 152 13.25 5.73 -18.95
N GLY A 153 14.40 6.08 -18.35
CA GLY A 153 15.58 6.55 -19.06
C GLY A 153 15.39 7.94 -19.68
N THR A 154 16.46 8.51 -20.24
CA THR A 154 16.39 9.76 -21.02
C THR A 154 15.87 9.56 -22.45
N LYS A 155 15.67 8.30 -22.84
CA LYS A 155 15.12 7.84 -24.12
C LYS A 155 14.47 6.47 -23.89
N PRO A 156 13.54 6.03 -24.77
CA PRO A 156 12.95 4.70 -24.68
C PRO A 156 14.01 3.59 -24.63
N LEU A 157 13.75 2.60 -23.79
CA LEU A 157 14.50 1.36 -23.69
C LEU A 157 13.97 0.31 -24.66
N LEU A 158 14.63 -0.84 -24.71
CA LEU A 158 14.15 -1.98 -25.50
C LEU A 158 12.82 -2.48 -24.93
N GLN A 159 11.82 -2.59 -25.79
CA GLN A 159 10.52 -3.18 -25.46
C GLN A 159 10.64 -4.66 -25.18
N PHE A 160 9.86 -5.15 -24.22
CA PHE A 160 9.79 -6.57 -23.90
C PHE A 160 9.05 -7.31 -25.01
N ASN A 161 9.53 -8.51 -25.35
CA ASN A 161 8.79 -9.40 -26.24
C ASN A 161 7.73 -10.21 -25.48
N THR A 162 6.80 -10.82 -26.23
CA THR A 162 5.69 -11.61 -25.68
C THR A 162 6.15 -12.70 -24.70
N SER A 163 7.26 -13.40 -24.99
CA SER A 163 7.76 -14.47 -24.12
C SER A 163 8.29 -13.93 -22.78
N GLU A 164 8.92 -12.75 -22.78
CA GLU A 164 9.38 -12.09 -21.56
C GLU A 164 8.21 -11.60 -20.70
N ILE A 165 7.21 -10.99 -21.33
CA ILE A 165 5.95 -10.59 -20.68
C ILE A 165 5.27 -11.80 -20.04
N HIS A 166 5.09 -12.88 -20.80
CA HIS A 166 4.47 -14.11 -20.28
C HIS A 166 5.25 -14.70 -19.11
N ARG A 167 6.58 -14.71 -19.18
CA ARG A 167 7.43 -15.21 -18.10
C ARG A 167 7.23 -14.38 -16.82
N ASN A 168 7.24 -13.06 -16.91
CA ASN A 168 7.02 -12.19 -15.76
C ASN A 168 5.60 -12.36 -15.18
N ASN A 169 4.59 -12.53 -16.04
CA ASN A 169 3.21 -12.78 -15.61
C ASN A 169 3.04 -14.12 -14.87
N VAL A 170 3.74 -15.17 -15.31
CA VAL A 170 3.77 -16.47 -14.61
C VAL A 170 4.39 -16.32 -13.22
N LEU A 171 5.55 -15.66 -13.13
CA LEU A 171 6.23 -15.41 -11.85
C LEU A 171 5.38 -14.56 -10.90
N LEU A 172 4.70 -13.53 -11.42
CA LEU A 172 3.78 -12.69 -10.64
C LEU A 172 2.60 -13.51 -10.09
N ARG A 173 2.01 -14.39 -10.91
CA ARG A 173 0.94 -15.29 -10.47
C ARG A 173 1.40 -16.26 -9.37
N GLU A 174 2.58 -16.85 -9.53
CA GLU A 174 3.17 -17.76 -8.53
C GLU A 174 3.43 -17.05 -7.21
N TRP A 175 4.01 -15.85 -7.28
CA TRP A 175 4.22 -15.01 -6.09
C TRP A 175 2.90 -14.63 -5.41
N ARG A 176 1.88 -14.21 -6.17
CA ARG A 176 0.52 -13.94 -5.66
C ARG A 176 -0.09 -15.16 -4.95
N LYS A 177 0.07 -16.36 -5.52
CA LYS A 177 -0.41 -17.61 -4.91
C LYS A 177 0.29 -17.90 -3.59
N ALA A 178 1.62 -17.79 -3.56
CA ALA A 178 2.39 -17.98 -2.33
C ALA A 178 1.98 -16.96 -1.25
N TYR A 179 1.70 -15.71 -1.64
CA TYR A 179 1.25 -14.67 -0.73
C TYR A 179 -0.14 -14.96 -0.15
N LEU A 180 -1.07 -15.41 -1.00
CA LEU A 180 -2.41 -15.83 -0.60
C LEU A 180 -2.34 -17.01 0.38
N ASP A 181 -1.51 -18.01 0.10
CA ASP A 181 -1.33 -19.18 0.97
C ASP A 181 -0.75 -18.79 2.32
N TYR A 182 0.25 -17.91 2.33
CA TYR A 182 0.79 -17.34 3.55
C TYR A 182 -0.30 -16.63 4.36
N TRP A 183 -1.07 -15.73 3.74
CA TRP A 183 -2.15 -15.02 4.42
C TRP A 183 -3.15 -16.00 5.04
N ASN A 184 -3.61 -17.00 4.29
CA ASN A 184 -4.55 -18.00 4.78
C ASN A 184 -3.98 -18.83 5.94
N SER A 185 -2.69 -19.15 5.91
CA SER A 185 -2.02 -19.91 6.98
C SER A 185 -2.02 -19.19 8.34
N THR A 186 -2.19 -17.85 8.34
CA THR A 186 -2.19 -17.06 9.58
C THR A 186 -3.38 -17.35 10.49
N SER A 187 -4.41 -18.06 10.02
CA SER A 187 -5.51 -18.53 10.88
C SER A 187 -5.02 -19.37 12.07
N ASN A 188 -3.87 -20.04 11.92
CA ASN A 188 -3.20 -20.80 12.98
C ASN A 188 -2.53 -19.91 14.04
N LEU A 189 -2.36 -18.61 13.76
CA LEU A 189 -1.65 -17.64 14.60
C LEU A 189 -2.59 -16.62 15.26
N THR A 190 -3.78 -16.38 14.68
CA THR A 190 -4.70 -15.34 15.17
C THR A 190 -5.40 -15.70 16.47
N GLY A 191 -5.64 -17.00 16.71
CA GLY A 191 -6.54 -17.46 17.76
C GLY A 191 -8.01 -17.04 17.56
N THR A 192 -8.38 -16.54 16.38
CA THR A 192 -9.76 -16.15 16.03
C THR A 192 -10.45 -17.20 15.15
N GLY A 193 -9.71 -18.23 14.71
CA GLY A 193 -10.15 -19.19 13.69
C GLY A 193 -10.23 -18.62 12.28
N ARG A 194 -9.88 -17.34 12.09
CA ARG A 194 -9.83 -16.65 10.80
C ARG A 194 -8.39 -16.20 10.52
N PRO A 195 -7.98 -16.07 9.25
CA PRO A 195 -6.75 -15.36 8.91
C PRO A 195 -6.73 -13.93 9.46
N VAL A 196 -5.55 -13.30 9.46
CA VAL A 196 -5.38 -11.88 9.79
C VAL A 196 -6.44 -11.03 9.09
N ASP A 197 -7.08 -10.15 9.85
CA ASP A 197 -8.19 -9.31 9.39
C ASP A 197 -7.67 -8.20 8.46
N ALA A 198 -6.51 -7.59 8.77
CA ALA A 198 -5.78 -6.69 7.89
C ALA A 198 -4.29 -6.60 8.25
N VAL A 199 -3.48 -6.16 7.29
CA VAL A 199 -2.05 -5.89 7.47
C VAL A 199 -1.83 -4.39 7.60
N ILE A 200 -1.10 -3.95 8.61
CA ILE A 200 -0.69 -2.56 8.85
C ILE A 200 0.77 -2.41 8.45
N CYS A 201 1.05 -1.43 7.61
CA CYS A 201 2.41 -1.11 7.19
C CYS A 201 2.56 0.38 6.84
N PRO A 202 3.80 0.88 6.75
CA PRO A 202 4.08 2.18 6.13
C PRO A 202 3.46 2.29 4.72
N VAL A 203 3.04 3.49 4.31
CA VAL A 203 2.71 3.80 2.90
C VAL A 203 3.98 4.02 2.09
N ALA A 204 4.91 4.73 2.70
CA ALA A 204 6.23 5.07 2.20
C ALA A 204 7.19 5.08 3.40
N PRO A 205 8.51 5.02 3.19
CA PRO A 205 9.44 5.06 4.31
C PRO A 205 9.54 6.46 4.93
N PHE A 206 9.01 7.51 4.30
CA PHE A 206 9.08 8.89 4.76
C PHE A 206 7.69 9.47 5.07
N CYS A 207 7.66 10.59 5.79
CA CYS A 207 6.52 11.51 5.82
C CYS A 207 6.36 12.21 4.45
N ALA A 208 5.74 13.39 4.39
CA ALA A 208 5.66 14.19 3.15
C ALA A 208 7.02 14.28 2.44
N VAL A 209 7.11 13.62 1.29
CA VAL A 209 8.36 13.46 0.54
C VAL A 209 8.89 14.80 0.06
N ARG A 210 10.21 14.96 0.13
CA ARG A 210 10.89 16.15 -0.39
C ARG A 210 10.93 16.07 -1.92
N PRO A 211 10.82 17.22 -2.62
CA PRO A 211 10.90 17.23 -4.08
C PRO A 211 12.11 16.42 -4.59
N THR A 212 11.88 15.52 -5.55
CA THR A 212 12.87 14.62 -6.18
C THR A 212 13.48 13.50 -5.29
N LYS A 213 13.05 13.38 -4.02
CA LYS A 213 13.57 12.41 -3.04
C LYS A 213 12.71 11.15 -2.88
N TYR A 214 11.92 10.82 -3.90
CA TYR A 214 11.11 9.60 -4.01
C TYR A 214 11.98 8.37 -4.29
N HIS A 215 12.86 8.01 -3.35
CA HIS A 215 13.87 6.98 -3.58
C HIS A 215 13.31 5.55 -3.51
N TYR A 216 12.13 5.36 -2.92
CA TYR A 216 11.56 4.04 -2.70
C TYR A 216 10.03 4.03 -2.71
N TYR A 217 9.45 2.99 -3.30
CA TYR A 217 8.00 2.82 -3.47
C TYR A 217 7.48 1.48 -2.95
N GLY A 218 8.34 0.58 -2.46
CA GLY A 218 7.95 -0.83 -2.27
C GLY A 218 6.78 -1.03 -1.31
N TYR A 219 6.70 -0.21 -0.27
CA TYR A 219 5.58 -0.19 0.68
C TYR A 219 4.21 0.03 0.03
N SER A 220 4.11 0.84 -1.02
CA SER A 220 2.86 1.05 -1.78
C SER A 220 2.78 0.19 -3.05
N VAL A 221 3.89 -0.37 -3.53
CA VAL A 221 3.90 -1.21 -4.73
C VAL A 221 3.44 -2.64 -4.44
N TRP A 222 3.78 -3.22 -3.27
CA TRP A 222 3.39 -4.60 -2.99
C TRP A 222 1.87 -4.84 -2.98
N PRO A 223 0.99 -3.94 -2.48
CA PRO A 223 -0.46 -4.13 -2.54
C PRO A 223 -0.98 -4.09 -3.99
N ASN A 224 -0.40 -3.22 -4.84
CA ASN A 224 -0.67 -3.19 -6.28
C ASN A 224 -0.23 -4.50 -6.94
N ALA A 225 0.97 -4.99 -6.59
CA ALA A 225 1.50 -6.25 -7.09
C ALA A 225 0.58 -7.42 -6.72
N THR A 226 -0.02 -7.44 -5.53
CA THR A 226 -0.97 -8.47 -5.10
C THR A 226 -2.40 -8.28 -5.62
N ASP A 227 -2.74 -7.12 -6.16
CA ASP A 227 -4.13 -6.69 -6.42
C ASP A 227 -4.98 -6.72 -5.14
N TYR A 228 -4.43 -6.15 -4.07
CA TYR A 228 -5.05 -6.08 -2.75
C TYR A 228 -5.58 -4.69 -2.45
N THR A 229 -6.67 -4.65 -1.70
CA THR A 229 -7.29 -3.40 -1.26
C THR A 229 -6.40 -2.74 -0.21
N ALA A 230 -6.05 -1.47 -0.42
CA ALA A 230 -5.28 -0.68 0.54
C ALA A 230 -5.96 0.66 0.83
N GLY A 231 -5.87 1.12 2.07
CA GLY A 231 -6.32 2.45 2.47
C GLY A 231 -5.38 3.06 3.50
N SER A 232 -5.04 4.34 3.28
CA SER A 232 -4.13 5.07 4.16
C SER A 232 -4.88 5.89 5.20
N PHE A 233 -4.28 6.05 6.38
CA PHE A 233 -4.82 6.82 7.48
C PHE A 233 -3.70 7.56 8.24
N PRO A 234 -3.95 8.80 8.70
CA PRO A 234 -2.98 9.55 9.50
C PRO A 234 -2.90 8.96 10.92
N VAL A 235 -1.73 9.08 11.57
CA VAL A 235 -1.52 8.58 12.94
C VAL A 235 -0.98 9.66 13.87
N THR A 236 0.03 10.39 13.44
CA THR A 236 0.71 11.39 14.28
C THR A 236 1.39 12.44 13.42
N LEU A 237 1.93 13.48 14.06
CA LEU A 237 2.84 14.43 13.42
C LEU A 237 4.26 14.10 13.83
N ALA A 238 5.20 14.20 12.89
CA ALA A 238 6.63 14.13 13.17
C ALA A 238 7.03 15.18 14.21
N ASN A 239 7.98 14.83 15.07
CA ASN A 239 8.46 15.68 16.14
C ASN A 239 9.97 15.53 16.25
N LYS A 240 10.69 16.59 15.88
CA LYS A 240 12.16 16.61 15.82
C LYS A 240 12.88 16.31 17.13
N ARG A 241 12.21 16.46 18.28
CA ARG A 241 12.79 16.19 19.61
C ARG A 241 12.81 14.71 19.95
N VAL A 242 11.97 13.90 19.31
CA VAL A 242 11.82 12.46 19.60
C VAL A 242 12.14 11.59 18.39
N ASP A 243 11.92 12.11 17.19
CA ASP A 243 12.18 11.44 15.93
C ASP A 243 13.61 11.75 15.47
N THR A 244 14.60 11.30 16.23
CA THR A 244 16.01 11.53 15.90
C THR A 244 16.55 10.41 15.02
N LYS A 245 17.53 10.73 14.16
CA LYS A 245 18.26 9.74 13.38
C LYS A 245 18.98 8.77 14.33
N ASP A 246 18.89 7.47 14.06
CA ASP A 246 19.57 6.44 14.83
C ASP A 246 20.95 6.19 14.22
N GLU A 247 21.99 6.83 14.76
CA GLU A 247 23.37 6.74 14.28
C GLU A 247 23.97 5.32 14.29
N SER A 248 23.33 4.36 14.98
CA SER A 248 23.76 2.96 15.00
C SER A 248 23.20 2.14 13.83
N TYR A 249 22.23 2.68 13.10
CA TYR A 249 21.57 1.99 12.00
C TYR A 249 22.54 1.66 10.87
N GLN A 250 22.51 0.41 10.40
CA GLN A 250 23.31 -0.06 9.29
C GLN A 250 22.40 -0.33 8.08
N PRO A 251 22.45 0.52 7.04
CA PRO A 251 21.66 0.30 5.85
C PRO A 251 22.00 -1.01 5.16
N ILE A 252 20.97 -1.76 4.74
CA ILE A 252 21.14 -3.11 4.18
C ILE A 252 21.44 -3.10 2.68
N ASN A 253 21.17 -1.99 1.99
CA ASN A 253 21.49 -1.76 0.58
C ASN A 253 21.61 -0.26 0.27
N ASP A 254 21.92 0.09 -0.98
CA ASP A 254 22.14 1.47 -1.42
C ASP A 254 20.87 2.34 -1.40
N ILE A 255 19.70 1.75 -1.66
CA ILE A 255 18.43 2.49 -1.64
C ILE A 255 18.06 2.82 -0.21
N ASP A 256 18.19 1.86 0.69
CA ASP A 256 18.00 2.01 2.12
C ASP A 256 18.93 3.09 2.70
N ARG A 257 20.21 3.08 2.30
CA ARG A 257 21.17 4.13 2.66
C ARG A 257 20.70 5.51 2.20
N LYS A 258 20.29 5.65 0.94
CA LYS A 258 19.80 6.93 0.39
C LYS A 258 18.57 7.44 1.15
N VAL A 259 17.62 6.56 1.47
CA VAL A 259 16.43 6.92 2.23
C VAL A 259 16.82 7.34 3.64
N TYR A 260 17.62 6.53 4.33
CA TYR A 260 18.09 6.82 5.68
C TYR A 260 18.89 8.14 5.78
N ASP A 261 19.75 8.41 4.79
CA ASP A 261 20.56 9.62 4.74
C ASP A 261 19.78 10.88 4.36
N ASP A 262 18.64 10.74 3.66
CA ASP A 262 17.78 11.88 3.32
C ASP A 262 16.96 12.40 4.52
N TYR A 263 16.90 11.65 5.63
CA TYR A 263 16.14 12.05 6.80
C TYR A 263 16.75 13.26 7.52
N ASP A 264 15.94 14.31 7.67
CA ASP A 264 16.28 15.54 8.39
C ASP A 264 15.15 15.90 9.37
N ALA A 265 15.41 15.76 10.66
CA ALA A 265 14.40 15.97 11.69
C ALA A 265 13.83 17.41 11.71
N GLU A 266 14.62 18.42 11.36
CA GLU A 266 14.19 19.82 11.32
C GLU A 266 13.25 20.06 10.14
N ILE A 267 13.58 19.52 8.95
CA ILE A 267 12.73 19.64 7.76
C ILE A 267 11.39 18.93 7.95
N TYR A 268 11.41 17.75 8.58
CA TYR A 268 10.21 16.92 8.74
C TYR A 268 9.34 17.32 9.93
N ASP A 269 9.79 18.21 10.83
CA ASP A 269 9.03 18.57 12.04
C ASP A 269 7.59 18.98 11.70
N LYS A 270 6.62 18.43 12.43
CA LYS A 270 5.18 18.63 12.25
C LYS A 270 4.59 18.07 10.95
N SER A 271 5.36 17.38 10.12
CA SER A 271 4.84 16.68 8.95
C SER A 271 3.94 15.50 9.35
N PRO A 272 2.81 15.25 8.67
CA PRO A 272 1.99 14.09 8.95
C PRO A 272 2.75 12.78 8.72
N ALA A 273 2.65 11.87 9.68
CA ALA A 273 3.08 10.49 9.59
C ALA A 273 1.83 9.59 9.60
N GLY A 274 1.65 8.85 8.50
CA GLY A 274 0.52 7.95 8.29
C GLY A 274 0.99 6.54 7.96
N LEU A 275 0.04 5.62 8.01
CA LEU A 275 0.22 4.21 7.66
C LEU A 275 -0.88 3.79 6.68
N GLN A 276 -0.83 2.55 6.22
CA GLN A 276 -1.90 1.92 5.48
C GLN A 276 -2.36 0.63 6.15
N LEU A 277 -3.65 0.38 6.02
CA LEU A 277 -4.25 -0.93 6.15
C LEU A 277 -4.32 -1.58 4.77
N VAL A 278 -4.01 -2.87 4.71
CA VAL A 278 -4.15 -3.70 3.51
C VAL A 278 -5.04 -4.91 3.84
N ALA A 279 -6.03 -5.16 2.99
CA ALA A 279 -6.96 -6.29 3.07
C ALA A 279 -6.88 -7.06 1.75
N ARG A 280 -7.60 -8.19 1.66
CA ARG A 280 -7.51 -9.01 0.44
C ARG A 280 -8.26 -8.36 -0.71
N ARG A 281 -7.96 -8.84 -1.91
CA ARG A 281 -8.67 -8.48 -3.14
C ARG A 281 -10.18 -8.55 -2.96
N PHE A 282 -10.88 -7.50 -3.39
CA PHE A 282 -12.33 -7.37 -3.29
C PHE A 282 -12.87 -7.37 -1.85
N GLU A 283 -12.12 -6.84 -0.89
CA GLU A 283 -12.57 -6.64 0.50
C GLU A 283 -12.74 -5.14 0.84
N GLU A 284 -13.08 -4.28 -0.13
CA GLU A 284 -13.25 -2.82 0.05
C GLU A 284 -14.24 -2.46 1.15
N GLU A 285 -15.39 -3.12 1.22
CA GLU A 285 -16.41 -2.85 2.23
C GLU A 285 -15.93 -3.23 3.64
N LYS A 286 -15.22 -4.36 3.76
CA LYS A 286 -14.54 -4.76 5.00
C LYS A 286 -13.43 -3.76 5.36
N MET A 287 -12.65 -3.32 4.38
CA MET A 287 -11.57 -2.35 4.56
C MET A 287 -12.10 -1.02 5.09
N LEU A 288 -13.24 -0.54 4.59
CA LEU A 288 -13.87 0.69 5.09
C LEU A 288 -14.25 0.56 6.56
N ALA A 289 -14.86 -0.55 6.98
CA ALA A 289 -15.17 -0.79 8.40
C ALA A 289 -13.91 -0.82 9.28
N LEU A 290 -12.83 -1.44 8.80
CA LEU A 290 -11.54 -1.49 9.52
C LEU A 290 -10.86 -0.11 9.57
N LEU A 291 -10.90 0.66 8.49
CA LEU A 291 -10.36 2.03 8.44
C LEU A 291 -11.13 2.98 9.33
N GLU A 292 -12.46 2.86 9.42
CA GLU A 292 -13.25 3.59 10.41
C GLU A 292 -12.75 3.24 11.80
N TYR A 293 -12.75 1.95 12.16
CA TYR A 293 -12.34 1.54 13.48
C TYR A 293 -10.92 2.00 13.86
N VAL A 294 -9.92 1.70 13.02
CA VAL A 294 -8.52 2.04 13.30
C VAL A 294 -8.27 3.54 13.18
N GLY A 295 -8.87 4.20 12.19
CA GLY A 295 -8.69 5.63 11.95
C GLY A 295 -9.25 6.50 13.08
N GLU A 296 -10.40 6.15 13.66
CA GLU A 296 -10.97 6.87 14.81
C GLU A 296 -10.04 6.85 16.04
N LEU A 297 -9.18 5.84 16.20
CA LEU A 297 -8.26 5.74 17.35
C LEU A 297 -7.16 6.81 17.34
N PHE A 298 -6.88 7.43 16.19
CA PHE A 298 -5.74 8.34 16.00
C PHE A 298 -6.13 9.69 15.40
N LYS A 299 -7.42 10.02 15.41
CA LYS A 299 -7.88 11.37 15.05
C LYS A 299 -7.27 12.40 16.01
N ALA A 300 -6.66 13.43 15.43
CA ALA A 300 -6.21 14.63 16.14
C ALA A 300 -7.39 15.54 16.50
#